data_AF-A0A1Q6LNS4-F1
#
_entry.id   AF-A0A1Q6LNS4-F1
#
_cell.length_a   1.000
_cell.length_b   1.000
_cell.length_c   1.000
_cell.angle_alpha   90.00
_cell.angle_beta   90.00
_cell.angle_gamma   90.00
#
_symmetry.space_group_name_H-M   'P 1'
#
loop_
_entity.id
_entity.type
_entity.pdbx_description
1 polymer ?
#
loop_
_entity_poly.entity_id
_entity_poly.type
_entity_poly.pdbx_seq_one_letter_code
_entity_poly.pdbx_strand_id
1 'polypeptide(L)'
;MNILDLIDYLKKMGYKFHNLDTNEPFLKINGTKIIFNIVNKKYKVEGISVGHERILDLTRPENYSVVMFLIKLLKKGYSKNVISLEKRWQLGHNDSGSLDVMLKNPINNDIYMIEIKSQSEINKYVNLNNEKKLKQVFSYAIQEKTTKIISFYSYDFSENKDMFYNVYTEDILKESQNVDDFFERWNKVFDKSDYISNNKIFNSRQSVKKYSQLENITNNDTKTLFNQFATILRLHSISDKPNAFIKMINLFLAKINDEITSDKKFEERIWKRYLDMWWCNPYPTGKI
;
A
#
# COMPACT_ATOMS: atom_id res chain seq x y z
N MET A 1 -10.87 8.88 -22.96
CA MET A 1 -9.72 8.15 -23.52
C MET A 1 -10.24 6.89 -24.17
N ASN A 2 -9.86 6.64 -25.42
CA ASN A 2 -10.12 5.42 -26.16
C ASN A 2 -8.79 4.63 -26.39
N ILE A 3 -8.86 3.49 -27.07
CA ILE A 3 -7.69 2.64 -27.33
C ILE A 3 -6.60 3.32 -28.17
N LEU A 4 -6.98 4.17 -29.14
CA LEU A 4 -6.02 4.92 -29.96
C LEU A 4 -5.31 5.99 -29.12
N ASP A 5 -6.06 6.68 -28.25
CA ASP A 5 -5.49 7.62 -27.29
C ASP A 5 -4.46 6.95 -26.38
N LEU A 6 -4.73 5.72 -25.91
CA LEU A 6 -3.79 4.93 -25.11
C LEU A 6 -2.52 4.59 -25.92
N ILE A 7 -2.67 4.13 -27.16
CA ILE A 7 -1.53 3.79 -28.03
C ILE A 7 -0.66 5.01 -28.28
N ASP A 8 -1.27 6.16 -28.60
CA ASP A 8 -0.54 7.40 -28.82
C ASP A 8 0.11 7.93 -27.55
N TYR A 9 -0.54 7.79 -26.40
CA TYR A 9 0.06 8.08 -25.10
C TYR A 9 1.32 7.22 -24.86
N LEU A 10 1.22 5.91 -25.07
CA LEU A 10 2.34 4.99 -24.91
C LEU A 10 3.49 5.30 -25.89
N LYS A 11 3.18 5.67 -27.14
CA LYS A 11 4.20 6.14 -28.11
C LYS A 11 4.91 7.40 -27.63
N LYS A 12 4.18 8.38 -27.09
CA LYS A 12 4.75 9.60 -26.50
C LYS A 12 5.66 9.29 -25.30
N MET A 13 5.35 8.24 -24.53
CA MET A 13 6.24 7.73 -23.47
C MET A 13 7.48 6.99 -23.99
N GLY A 14 7.63 6.83 -25.31
CA GLY A 14 8.78 6.18 -25.95
C GLY A 14 8.61 4.68 -26.19
N TYR A 15 7.40 4.11 -26.03
CA TYR A 15 7.15 2.71 -26.38
C TYR A 15 7.06 2.52 -27.89
N LYS A 16 7.84 1.56 -28.41
CA LYS A 16 7.81 1.20 -29.83
C LYS A 16 6.67 0.20 -30.08
N PHE A 17 5.82 0.54 -31.04
CA PHE A 17 4.75 -0.32 -31.52
C PHE A 17 5.13 -0.96 -32.86
N HIS A 18 4.56 -2.13 -33.10
CA HIS A 18 4.63 -2.91 -34.32
C HIS A 18 3.22 -3.09 -34.88
N ASN A 19 3.11 -3.33 -36.19
CA ASN A 19 1.83 -3.57 -36.90
C ASN A 19 0.79 -2.45 -36.71
N LEU A 20 1.24 -1.19 -36.71
CA LEU A 20 0.38 0.00 -36.54
C LEU A 20 -0.63 0.19 -37.68
N ASP A 21 -0.35 -0.38 -38.83
CA ASP A 21 -1.17 -0.43 -40.04
C ASP A 21 -2.27 -1.50 -39.99
N THR A 22 -2.33 -2.30 -38.91
CA THR A 22 -3.30 -3.39 -38.74
C THR A 22 -4.30 -3.10 -37.62
N ASN A 23 -5.32 -3.95 -37.50
CA ASN A 23 -6.28 -3.90 -36.38
C ASN A 23 -5.71 -4.42 -35.04
N GLU A 24 -4.50 -4.98 -35.04
CA GLU A 24 -3.85 -5.57 -33.87
C GLU A 24 -2.41 -5.09 -33.67
N PRO A 25 -2.20 -3.76 -33.50
CA PRO A 25 -0.90 -3.26 -33.11
C PRO A 25 -0.46 -3.83 -31.76
N PHE A 26 0.84 -4.02 -31.60
CA PHE A 26 1.39 -4.55 -30.36
C PHE A 26 2.70 -3.85 -29.98
N LEU A 27 3.00 -3.87 -28.69
CA LEU A 27 4.31 -3.49 -28.17
C LEU A 27 4.96 -4.71 -27.50
N LYS A 28 6.29 -4.71 -27.41
CA LYS A 28 7.06 -5.80 -26.80
C LYS A 28 7.89 -5.27 -25.64
N ILE A 29 7.68 -5.82 -24.44
CA ILE A 29 8.44 -5.51 -23.22
C ILE A 29 9.13 -6.78 -22.73
N ASN A 30 10.47 -6.77 -22.67
CA ASN A 30 11.27 -7.89 -22.17
C ASN A 30 10.85 -9.26 -22.74
N GLY A 31 10.59 -9.32 -24.06
CA GLY A 31 10.17 -10.55 -24.73
C GLY A 31 8.65 -10.75 -24.83
N THR A 32 7.86 -10.13 -23.96
CA THR A 32 6.40 -10.32 -23.85
C THR A 32 5.65 -9.31 -24.72
N LYS A 33 4.72 -9.79 -25.56
CA LYS A 33 3.85 -8.91 -26.36
C LYS A 33 2.59 -8.51 -25.60
N ILE A 34 2.23 -7.23 -25.73
CA ILE A 34 0.91 -6.70 -25.39
C ILE A 34 0.26 -6.26 -26.69
N ILE A 35 -0.81 -6.95 -27.08
CA ILE A 35 -1.51 -6.80 -28.36
C ILE A 35 -2.81 -6.04 -28.09
N PHE A 36 -3.11 -5.03 -28.90
CA PHE A 36 -4.28 -4.17 -28.78
C PHE A 36 -5.21 -4.41 -29.96
N ASN A 37 -6.39 -5.00 -29.73
CA ASN A 37 -7.39 -5.19 -30.77
C ASN A 37 -8.30 -3.95 -30.84
N ILE A 38 -8.11 -3.15 -31.89
CA ILE A 38 -8.79 -1.86 -32.07
C ILE A 38 -10.30 -2.05 -32.27
N VAL A 39 -10.70 -3.09 -33.00
CA VAL A 39 -12.11 -3.36 -33.36
C VAL A 39 -12.90 -3.80 -32.14
N ASN A 40 -12.40 -4.81 -31.42
CA ASN A 40 -13.05 -5.38 -30.25
C ASN A 40 -12.82 -4.55 -28.97
N LYS A 41 -11.98 -3.51 -29.04
CA LYS A 41 -11.58 -2.67 -27.90
C LYS A 41 -11.07 -3.52 -26.74
N LYS A 42 -10.26 -4.54 -27.03
CA LYS A 42 -9.64 -5.43 -26.03
C LYS A 42 -8.13 -5.40 -26.15
N TYR A 43 -7.42 -5.82 -25.11
CA TYR A 43 -6.00 -6.16 -25.21
C TYR A 43 -5.75 -7.62 -24.82
N LYS A 44 -4.58 -8.13 -25.20
CA LYS A 44 -4.10 -9.46 -24.81
C LYS A 44 -2.63 -9.37 -24.43
N VAL A 45 -2.21 -10.16 -23.44
CA VAL A 45 -0.80 -10.29 -23.07
C VAL A 45 -0.36 -11.74 -23.24
N GLU A 46 0.73 -11.96 -23.97
CA GLU A 46 1.22 -13.31 -24.26
C GLU A 46 1.78 -14.00 -23.01
N GLY A 47 1.16 -15.12 -22.62
CA GLY A 47 1.65 -16.00 -21.56
C GLY A 47 1.44 -15.49 -20.13
N ILE A 48 0.47 -14.59 -19.92
CA ILE A 48 -0.06 -14.25 -18.59
C ILE A 48 -1.38 -14.97 -18.39
N SER A 49 -1.59 -15.55 -17.21
CA SER A 49 -2.86 -16.21 -16.85
C SER A 49 -3.96 -15.18 -16.64
N VAL A 50 -5.14 -15.40 -17.23
CA VAL A 50 -6.30 -14.51 -17.11
C VAL A 50 -7.51 -15.32 -16.66
N GLY A 51 -8.03 -15.04 -15.45
CA GLY A 51 -9.17 -15.75 -14.89
C GLY A 51 -10.51 -15.29 -15.45
N HIS A 52 -10.61 -14.07 -15.95
CA HIS A 52 -11.81 -13.54 -16.61
C HIS A 52 -11.49 -12.46 -17.63
N GLU A 53 -12.16 -12.47 -18.79
CA GLU A 53 -11.83 -11.55 -19.88
C GLU A 53 -12.23 -10.08 -19.61
N ARG A 54 -13.02 -9.80 -18.57
CA ARG A 54 -13.47 -8.42 -18.27
C ARG A 54 -12.30 -7.46 -18.04
N ILE A 55 -11.19 -7.93 -17.46
CA ILE A 55 -9.97 -7.12 -17.27
C ILE A 55 -9.23 -6.80 -18.57
N LEU A 56 -9.58 -7.48 -19.66
CA LEU A 56 -9.00 -7.26 -20.99
C LEU A 56 -9.80 -6.25 -21.83
N ASP A 57 -10.96 -5.80 -21.35
CA ASP A 57 -11.90 -4.95 -22.07
C ASP A 57 -11.60 -3.45 -21.88
N LEU A 58 -11.05 -2.79 -22.90
CA LEU A 58 -10.68 -1.37 -22.88
C LEU A 58 -11.87 -0.43 -23.06
N THR A 59 -13.11 -0.93 -23.10
CA THR A 59 -14.29 -0.07 -22.86
C THR A 59 -14.38 0.37 -21.40
N ARG A 60 -13.68 -0.32 -20.50
CA ARG A 60 -13.63 -0.02 -19.06
C ARG A 60 -12.44 0.89 -18.74
N PRO A 61 -12.67 2.07 -18.14
CA PRO A 61 -11.60 3.01 -17.83
C PRO A 61 -10.48 2.45 -16.94
N GLU A 62 -10.80 1.57 -16.00
CA GLU A 62 -9.81 0.95 -15.08
C GLU A 62 -8.78 0.08 -15.84
N ASN A 63 -9.17 -0.54 -16.95
CA ASN A 63 -8.30 -1.45 -17.70
C ASN A 63 -7.15 -0.73 -18.41
N TYR A 64 -7.25 0.58 -18.62
CA TYR A 64 -6.11 1.39 -19.04
C TYR A 64 -5.01 1.42 -17.97
N SER A 65 -5.39 1.56 -16.69
CA SER A 65 -4.45 1.47 -15.56
C SER A 65 -3.84 0.07 -15.47
N VAL A 66 -4.60 -0.99 -15.78
CA VAL A 66 -4.08 -2.38 -15.81
C VAL A 66 -2.97 -2.53 -16.85
N VAL A 67 -3.18 -2.02 -18.07
CA VAL A 67 -2.15 -2.03 -19.12
C VAL A 67 -0.88 -1.31 -18.65
N MET A 68 -1.02 -0.14 -18.04
CA MET A 68 0.13 0.62 -17.51
C MET A 68 0.87 -0.14 -16.42
N PHE A 69 0.15 -0.78 -15.49
CA PHE A 69 0.72 -1.59 -14.43
C PHE A 69 1.50 -2.78 -15.00
N LEU A 70 0.93 -3.49 -15.97
CA LEU A 70 1.56 -4.63 -16.64
C LEU A 70 2.84 -4.22 -17.37
N ILE A 71 2.83 -3.11 -18.09
CA ILE A 71 4.03 -2.57 -18.75
C ILE A 71 5.12 -2.30 -17.70
N LYS A 72 4.78 -1.68 -16.56
CA LYS A 72 5.74 -1.37 -15.49
C LYS A 72 6.31 -2.63 -14.84
N LEU A 73 5.48 -3.63 -14.56
CA LEU A 73 5.93 -4.93 -14.05
C LEU A 73 6.90 -5.61 -15.01
N LEU A 74 6.52 -5.73 -16.28
CA LEU A 74 7.35 -6.38 -17.30
C LEU A 74 8.68 -5.62 -17.48
N LYS A 75 8.67 -4.29 -17.53
CA LYS A 75 9.89 -3.46 -17.60
C LYS A 75 10.79 -3.64 -16.39
N LYS A 76 10.22 -3.72 -15.18
CA LYS A 76 10.97 -3.94 -13.94
C LYS A 76 11.67 -5.31 -13.93
N GLY A 77 11.17 -6.26 -14.72
CA GLY A 77 11.74 -7.60 -14.87
C GLY A 77 10.91 -8.72 -14.23
N TYR A 78 9.65 -8.46 -13.87
CA TYR A 78 8.76 -9.53 -13.43
C TYR A 78 8.53 -10.52 -14.58
N SER A 79 8.74 -11.81 -14.31
CA SER A 79 8.40 -12.87 -15.25
C SER A 79 6.89 -12.97 -15.41
N LYS A 80 6.39 -13.12 -16.64
CA LYS A 80 4.95 -13.28 -16.92
C LYS A 80 4.28 -14.42 -16.13
N ASN A 81 5.04 -15.47 -15.78
CA ASN A 81 4.53 -16.63 -15.06
C ASN A 81 4.20 -16.36 -13.59
N VAL A 82 4.65 -15.23 -13.03
CA VAL A 82 4.34 -14.85 -11.64
C VAL A 82 3.15 -13.91 -11.54
N ILE A 83 2.57 -13.51 -12.68
CA ILE A 83 1.47 -12.56 -12.79
C ILE A 83 0.20 -13.32 -13.12
N SER A 84 -0.85 -13.10 -12.34
CA SER A 84 -2.22 -13.56 -12.63
C SER A 84 -3.17 -12.38 -12.70
N LEU A 85 -3.98 -12.32 -13.75
CA LEU A 85 -5.04 -11.34 -13.94
C LEU A 85 -6.38 -11.94 -13.56
N GLU A 86 -7.25 -11.17 -12.89
CA GLU A 86 -8.59 -11.61 -12.45
C GLU A 86 -8.53 -12.94 -11.67
N LYS A 87 -7.67 -12.99 -10.65
CA LYS A 87 -7.59 -14.18 -9.79
C LYS A 87 -8.92 -14.32 -9.06
N ARG A 88 -9.57 -15.48 -9.22
CA ARG A 88 -10.84 -15.79 -8.57
C ARG A 88 -10.67 -16.67 -7.33
N TRP A 89 -11.55 -16.44 -6.35
CA TRP A 89 -11.80 -17.33 -5.21
C TRP A 89 -13.28 -17.72 -5.18
N GLN A 90 -13.56 -18.96 -4.77
CA GLN A 90 -14.92 -19.39 -4.47
C GLN A 90 -15.29 -18.88 -3.08
N LEU A 91 -16.26 -17.96 -3.01
CA LEU A 91 -16.72 -17.37 -1.74
C LEU A 91 -17.95 -18.11 -1.16
N GLY A 92 -18.28 -19.29 -1.69
CA GLY A 92 -19.45 -20.09 -1.32
C GLY A 92 -20.10 -20.75 -2.54
N HIS A 93 -21.33 -21.25 -2.39
CA HIS A 93 -21.98 -22.06 -3.43
C HIS A 93 -22.26 -21.31 -4.75
N ASN A 94 -22.40 -19.98 -4.75
CA ASN A 94 -22.73 -19.18 -5.96
C ASN A 94 -21.98 -17.84 -6.10
N ASP A 95 -21.20 -17.39 -5.11
CA ASP A 95 -20.48 -16.12 -5.16
C ASP A 95 -18.99 -16.31 -5.46
N SER A 96 -18.47 -15.50 -6.38
CA SER A 96 -17.04 -15.46 -6.69
C SER A 96 -16.52 -14.05 -6.51
N GLY A 97 -15.42 -13.94 -5.79
CA GLY A 97 -14.63 -12.71 -5.72
C GLY A 97 -13.50 -12.76 -6.72
N SER A 98 -13.09 -11.62 -7.27
CA SER A 98 -11.90 -11.52 -8.08
C SER A 98 -11.01 -10.36 -7.65
N LEU A 99 -9.71 -10.54 -7.89
CA LEU A 99 -8.67 -9.54 -7.70
C LEU A 99 -8.04 -9.25 -9.06
N ASP A 100 -7.89 -7.97 -9.38
CA ASP A 100 -7.42 -7.51 -10.69
C ASP A 100 -6.03 -8.07 -11.04
N VAL A 101 -5.04 -7.89 -10.16
CA VAL A 101 -3.68 -8.42 -10.38
C VAL A 101 -3.15 -9.07 -9.10
N MET A 102 -2.69 -10.32 -9.24
CA MET A 102 -1.98 -11.05 -8.19
C MET A 102 -0.56 -11.35 -8.67
N LEU A 103 0.43 -11.02 -7.83
CA LEU A 103 1.81 -11.48 -8.02
C LEU A 103 2.12 -12.54 -6.97
N LYS A 104 2.74 -13.65 -7.38
CA LYS A 104 3.15 -14.72 -6.47
C LYS A 104 4.63 -14.99 -6.60
N ASN A 105 5.37 -14.81 -5.51
CA ASN A 105 6.79 -15.13 -5.48
C ASN A 105 6.98 -16.66 -5.62
N PRO A 106 7.68 -17.13 -6.66
CA PRO A 106 7.84 -18.57 -6.88
C PRO A 106 8.74 -19.25 -5.86
N ILE A 107 9.54 -18.49 -5.08
CA ILE A 107 10.51 -19.03 -4.12
C ILE A 107 9.87 -19.29 -2.77
N ASN A 108 9.12 -18.32 -2.24
CA ASN A 108 8.60 -18.36 -0.86
C ASN A 108 7.07 -18.25 -0.77
N ASN A 109 6.37 -18.21 -1.91
CA ASN A 109 4.91 -18.04 -1.99
C ASN A 109 4.36 -16.74 -1.39
N ASP A 110 5.19 -15.71 -1.21
CA ASP A 110 4.71 -14.38 -0.85
C ASP A 110 3.78 -13.83 -1.94
N ILE A 111 2.67 -13.25 -1.51
CA ILE A 111 1.62 -12.76 -2.40
C ILE A 111 1.57 -11.24 -2.35
N TYR A 112 1.32 -10.64 -3.51
CA TYR A 112 1.11 -9.20 -3.66
C TYR A 112 -0.21 -9.02 -4.38
N MET A 113 -1.16 -8.41 -3.69
CA MET A 113 -2.50 -8.19 -4.21
C MET A 113 -2.64 -6.75 -4.68
N ILE A 114 -3.05 -6.55 -5.92
CA ILE A 114 -3.24 -5.23 -6.51
C ILE A 114 -4.64 -5.15 -7.08
N GLU A 115 -5.45 -4.31 -6.44
CA GLU A 115 -6.76 -3.89 -6.91
C GLU A 115 -6.58 -2.63 -7.77
N ILE A 116 -6.98 -2.68 -9.03
CA ILE A 116 -6.76 -1.60 -9.99
C ILE A 116 -8.06 -0.83 -10.19
N LYS A 117 -7.98 0.49 -10.16
CA LYS A 117 -9.11 1.37 -10.40
C LYS A 117 -8.78 2.45 -11.41
N SER A 118 -9.84 3.04 -11.94
CA SER A 118 -9.75 4.27 -12.70
C SER A 118 -9.41 5.44 -11.75
N GLN A 119 -8.80 6.48 -12.32
CA GLN A 119 -8.42 7.68 -11.56
C GLN A 119 -9.60 8.35 -10.86
N SER A 120 -10.76 8.36 -11.49
CA SER A 120 -11.98 8.95 -10.93
C SER A 120 -12.62 8.11 -9.82
N GLU A 121 -12.23 6.85 -9.66
CA GLU A 121 -12.84 5.93 -8.70
C GLU A 121 -11.95 5.57 -7.52
N ILE A 122 -10.63 5.63 -7.66
CA ILE A 122 -9.69 5.15 -6.63
C ILE A 122 -9.97 5.76 -5.25
N ASN A 123 -10.26 7.06 -5.19
CA ASN A 123 -10.58 7.77 -3.94
C ASN A 123 -11.80 7.19 -3.20
N LYS A 124 -12.74 6.56 -3.91
CA LYS A 124 -13.90 5.89 -3.30
C LYS A 124 -13.52 4.57 -2.64
N TYR A 125 -12.47 3.90 -3.12
CA TYR A 125 -12.01 2.61 -2.60
C TYR A 125 -11.04 2.78 -1.44
N VAL A 126 -10.28 3.88 -1.40
CA VAL A 126 -9.34 4.19 -0.31
C VAL A 126 -9.94 5.09 0.77
N ASN A 127 -11.24 5.38 0.68
CA ASN A 127 -11.95 6.13 1.70
C ASN A 127 -12.26 5.23 2.90
N LEU A 128 -11.67 5.54 4.05
CA LEU A 128 -11.85 4.81 5.31
C LEU A 128 -13.31 4.80 5.79
N ASN A 129 -14.11 5.81 5.43
CA ASN A 129 -15.53 5.85 5.77
C ASN A 129 -16.37 4.86 4.93
N ASN A 130 -15.77 4.21 3.93
CA ASN A 130 -16.40 3.17 3.11
C ASN A 130 -15.67 1.84 3.27
N GLU A 131 -15.75 1.29 4.48
CA GLU A 131 -15.05 0.06 4.85
C GLU A 131 -15.42 -1.13 3.95
N LYS A 132 -16.65 -1.19 3.43
CA LYS A 132 -17.13 -2.32 2.62
C LYS A 132 -16.20 -2.61 1.43
N LYS A 133 -15.73 -1.57 0.74
CA LYS A 133 -14.84 -1.71 -0.42
C LYS A 133 -13.44 -2.17 -0.02
N LEU A 134 -12.92 -1.66 1.10
CA LEU A 134 -11.63 -2.09 1.65
C LEU A 134 -11.69 -3.55 2.12
N LYS A 135 -12.71 -3.86 2.91
CA LYS A 135 -12.98 -5.18 3.48
C LYS A 135 -13.17 -6.25 2.40
N GLN A 136 -13.70 -5.89 1.23
CA GLN A 136 -13.79 -6.80 0.09
C GLN A 136 -12.39 -7.33 -0.31
N VAL A 137 -11.42 -6.46 -0.56
CA VAL A 137 -10.06 -6.90 -0.95
C VAL A 137 -9.36 -7.58 0.23
N PHE A 138 -9.57 -7.09 1.46
CA PHE A 138 -9.01 -7.71 2.66
C PHE A 138 -9.54 -9.13 2.89
N SER A 139 -10.77 -9.43 2.47
CA SER A 139 -11.32 -10.80 2.52
C SER A 139 -10.54 -11.81 1.69
N TYR A 140 -9.94 -11.38 0.57
CA TYR A 140 -9.05 -12.21 -0.22
C TYR A 140 -7.72 -12.43 0.50
N ALA A 141 -7.17 -11.37 1.11
CA ALA A 141 -5.92 -11.48 1.87
C ALA A 141 -6.06 -12.39 3.11
N ILE A 142 -7.24 -12.43 3.76
CA ILE A 142 -7.49 -13.37 4.86
C ILE A 142 -7.37 -14.84 4.41
N GLN A 143 -7.78 -15.15 3.18
CA GLN A 143 -7.61 -16.50 2.60
C GLN A 143 -6.15 -16.77 2.21
N GLU A 144 -5.40 -15.73 1.85
CA GLU A 144 -4.02 -15.80 1.39
C GLU A 144 -3.07 -15.17 2.43
N LYS A 145 -2.89 -15.82 3.58
CA LYS A 145 -2.11 -15.30 4.73
C LYS A 145 -0.64 -14.96 4.43
N THR A 146 -0.10 -15.38 3.29
CA THR A 146 1.23 -15.00 2.81
C THR A 146 1.25 -13.69 2.03
N THR A 147 0.11 -13.00 1.91
CA THR A 147 0.04 -11.66 1.32
C THR A 147 0.93 -10.71 2.10
N LYS A 148 1.81 -9.97 1.40
CA LYS A 148 2.75 -8.97 1.92
C LYS A 148 2.28 -7.54 1.71
N ILE A 149 1.61 -7.31 0.58
CA ILE A 149 1.02 -6.02 0.24
C ILE A 149 -0.38 -6.26 -0.32
N ILE A 150 -1.31 -5.44 0.12
CA ILE A 150 -2.56 -5.14 -0.58
C ILE A 150 -2.42 -3.71 -1.10
N SER A 151 -2.53 -3.50 -2.41
CA SER A 151 -2.36 -2.19 -3.03
C SER A 151 -3.61 -1.82 -3.81
N PHE A 152 -4.12 -0.62 -3.60
CA PHE A 152 -5.05 0.01 -4.53
C PHE A 152 -4.23 0.87 -5.49
N TYR A 153 -4.35 0.61 -6.78
CA TYR A 153 -3.54 1.24 -7.82
C TYR A 153 -4.40 1.94 -8.87
N SER A 154 -3.96 3.11 -9.31
CA SER A 154 -4.47 3.81 -10.49
C SER A 154 -3.30 4.48 -11.19
N TYR A 155 -3.45 4.68 -12.50
CA TYR A 155 -2.54 5.49 -13.29
C TYR A 155 -3.23 6.76 -13.77
N ASP A 156 -2.67 7.92 -13.41
CA ASP A 156 -3.12 9.21 -13.91
C ASP A 156 -2.42 9.52 -15.24
N PHE A 157 -3.15 9.37 -16.33
CA PHE A 157 -2.66 9.66 -17.68
C PHE A 157 -2.46 11.16 -17.94
N SER A 158 -3.14 12.04 -17.19
CA SER A 158 -3.01 13.49 -17.35
C SER A 158 -1.76 14.03 -16.66
N GLU A 159 -1.45 13.51 -15.47
CA GLU A 159 -0.26 13.88 -14.70
C GLU A 159 0.95 12.97 -14.97
N ASN A 160 0.79 11.90 -15.77
CA ASN A 160 1.82 10.88 -16.00
C ASN A 160 2.35 10.30 -14.68
N LYS A 161 1.42 9.87 -13.80
CA LYS A 161 1.71 9.59 -12.39
C LYS A 161 1.03 8.33 -11.90
N ASP A 162 1.78 7.53 -11.14
CA ASP A 162 1.24 6.39 -10.42
C ASP A 162 0.60 6.82 -9.10
N MET A 163 -0.56 6.25 -8.79
CA MET A 163 -1.24 6.42 -7.51
C MET A 163 -1.33 5.09 -6.80
N PHE A 164 -0.48 4.93 -5.80
CA PHE A 164 -0.44 3.77 -4.92
C PHE A 164 -1.08 4.11 -3.57
N TYR A 165 -1.83 3.14 -3.05
CA TYR A 165 -2.31 3.13 -1.67
C TYR A 165 -2.06 1.73 -1.12
N ASN A 166 -0.88 1.56 -0.55
CA ASN A 166 -0.38 0.26 -0.09
C ASN A 166 -0.72 0.04 1.38
N VAL A 167 -1.19 -1.16 1.68
CA VAL A 167 -1.32 -1.74 3.01
C VAL A 167 -0.28 -2.85 3.12
N TYR A 168 0.74 -2.61 3.93
CA TYR A 168 1.72 -3.64 4.28
C TYR A 168 1.09 -4.52 5.37
N THR A 169 0.95 -5.79 5.05
CA THR A 169 0.15 -6.73 5.84
C THR A 169 0.93 -7.40 6.96
N GLU A 170 2.26 -7.48 6.82
CA GLU A 170 3.25 -8.05 7.76
C GLU A 170 2.69 -9.15 8.68
N ASP A 171 2.92 -9.06 10.00
CA ASP A 171 2.41 -10.01 10.98
C ASP A 171 0.93 -9.74 11.33
N ILE A 172 0.42 -8.54 11.03
CA ILE A 172 -0.98 -8.16 11.28
C ILE A 172 -1.92 -9.17 10.64
N LEU A 173 -1.71 -9.48 9.36
CA LEU A 173 -2.58 -10.39 8.61
C LEU A 173 -2.51 -11.83 9.13
N LYS A 174 -1.33 -12.29 9.55
CA LYS A 174 -1.14 -13.65 10.09
C LYS A 174 -1.88 -13.82 11.41
N GLU A 175 -1.87 -12.80 12.26
CA GLU A 175 -2.54 -12.84 13.56
C GLU A 175 -4.04 -12.58 13.48
N SER A 176 -4.52 -11.99 12.39
CA SER A 176 -5.93 -11.65 12.23
C SER A 176 -6.78 -12.87 11.95
N GLN A 177 -7.87 -13.08 12.69
CA GLN A 177 -8.74 -14.23 12.47
C GLN A 177 -9.72 -14.04 11.30
N ASN A 178 -10.18 -12.80 11.10
CA ASN A 178 -11.15 -12.43 10.10
C ASN A 178 -10.86 -11.02 9.56
N VAL A 179 -11.69 -10.58 8.61
CA VAL A 179 -11.52 -9.30 7.92
C VAL A 179 -11.68 -8.10 8.86
N ASP A 180 -12.63 -8.18 9.80
CA ASP A 180 -12.86 -7.10 10.76
C ASP A 180 -11.68 -6.97 11.72
N ASP A 181 -11.13 -8.07 12.22
CA ASP A 181 -9.92 -8.08 13.05
C ASP A 181 -8.70 -7.49 12.31
N PHE A 182 -8.50 -7.87 11.04
CA PHE A 182 -7.44 -7.27 10.21
C PHE A 182 -7.65 -5.77 10.00
N PHE A 183 -8.88 -5.37 9.68
CA PHE A 183 -9.22 -3.96 9.51
C PHE A 183 -8.96 -3.18 10.80
N GLU A 184 -9.36 -3.70 11.96
CA GLU A 184 -9.15 -3.06 13.27
C GLU A 184 -7.68 -2.98 13.70
N ARG A 185 -6.85 -3.97 13.34
CA ARG A 185 -5.41 -3.96 13.67
C ARG A 185 -4.57 -3.10 12.73
N TRP A 186 -4.97 -2.96 11.46
CA TRP A 186 -4.27 -2.06 10.54
C TRP A 186 -4.35 -0.61 11.05
N ASN A 187 -3.28 0.18 10.88
CA ASN A 187 -3.21 1.56 11.37
C ASN A 187 -4.06 2.58 10.58
N LYS A 188 -4.81 2.13 9.56
CA LYS A 188 -5.62 2.97 8.65
C LYS A 188 -4.84 4.03 7.89
N VAL A 189 -3.52 3.86 7.76
CA VAL A 189 -2.67 4.75 6.97
C VAL A 189 -2.14 3.98 5.78
N PHE A 190 -2.47 4.47 4.59
CA PHE A 190 -1.89 3.96 3.36
C PHE A 190 -0.49 4.49 3.14
N ASP A 191 0.42 3.61 2.74
CA ASP A 191 1.71 4.01 2.19
C ASP A 191 1.52 4.33 0.70
N LYS A 192 1.80 5.58 0.32
CA LYS A 192 1.62 6.07 -1.06
C LYS A 192 2.86 5.97 -1.94
N SER A 193 3.93 5.33 -1.44
CA SER A 193 5.15 5.15 -2.22
C SER A 193 4.91 4.26 -3.43
N ASP A 194 5.61 4.55 -4.53
CA ASP A 194 5.59 3.70 -5.71
C ASP A 194 6.24 2.35 -5.40
N TYR A 195 5.41 1.31 -5.34
CA TYR A 195 5.85 -0.03 -5.04
C TYR A 195 6.84 -0.56 -6.10
N ILE A 196 6.58 -0.31 -7.38
CA ILE A 196 7.37 -0.89 -8.48
C ILE A 196 8.75 -0.23 -8.57
N SER A 197 8.82 1.10 -8.54
CA SER A 197 10.10 1.79 -8.72
C SER A 197 11.00 1.67 -7.49
N ASN A 198 10.44 1.83 -6.29
CA ASN A 198 11.23 1.93 -5.05
C ASN A 198 11.71 0.57 -4.50
N ASN A 199 11.10 -0.55 -4.89
CA ASN A 199 11.43 -1.85 -4.35
C ASN A 199 12.15 -2.75 -5.36
N LYS A 200 12.92 -3.72 -4.86
CA LYS A 200 13.38 -4.84 -5.70
C LYS A 200 12.21 -5.80 -5.91
N ILE A 201 12.27 -6.61 -6.98
CA ILE A 201 11.25 -7.63 -7.27
C ILE A 201 11.07 -8.52 -6.04
N PHE A 202 9.82 -8.65 -5.58
CA PHE A 202 9.45 -9.42 -4.38
C PHE A 202 10.21 -9.06 -3.09
N ASN A 203 10.66 -7.81 -2.97
CA ASN A 203 11.27 -7.30 -1.74
C ASN A 203 10.67 -5.93 -1.42
N SER A 204 9.44 -5.99 -0.92
CA SER A 204 8.70 -4.84 -0.46
C SER A 204 9.00 -4.53 0.99
N ARG A 205 9.27 -3.27 1.29
CA ARG A 205 9.34 -2.79 2.67
C ARG A 205 8.48 -1.55 2.80
N GLN A 206 7.75 -1.46 3.91
CA GLN A 206 7.03 -0.24 4.23
C GLN A 206 8.03 0.93 4.24
N SER A 207 7.65 2.03 3.61
CA SER A 207 8.50 3.21 3.61
C SER A 207 8.61 3.74 5.04
N VAL A 208 9.85 3.93 5.50
CA VAL A 208 10.10 4.61 6.78
C VAL A 208 9.84 6.09 6.55
N LYS A 209 8.88 6.66 7.28
CA LYS A 209 8.60 8.10 7.22
C LYS A 209 9.84 8.86 7.67
N LYS A 210 10.35 9.74 6.83
CA LYS A 210 11.38 10.71 7.20
C LYS A 210 10.77 11.83 8.05
N TYR A 211 11.58 12.51 8.85
CA TYR A 211 11.14 13.66 9.65
C TYR A 211 10.36 14.69 8.81
N SER A 212 10.82 14.97 7.58
CA SER A 212 10.17 15.91 6.66
C SER A 212 8.78 15.47 6.15
N GLN A 213 8.38 14.21 6.38
CA GLN A 213 7.10 13.64 5.98
C GLN A 213 6.15 13.45 7.16
N LEU A 214 6.56 13.90 8.35
CA LEU A 214 5.70 13.91 9.53
C LEU A 214 4.75 15.10 9.44
N GLU A 215 3.49 14.84 9.77
CA GLU A 215 2.45 15.87 9.87
C GLU A 215 2.34 16.36 11.31
N ASN A 216 1.91 17.61 11.48
CA ASN A 216 1.66 18.14 12.82
C ASN A 216 0.47 17.42 13.46
N ILE A 217 0.65 16.96 14.70
CA ILE A 217 -0.42 16.35 15.48
C ILE A 217 -1.51 17.39 15.75
N THR A 218 -2.76 17.06 15.43
CA THR A 218 -3.92 17.90 15.73
C THR A 218 -4.54 17.54 17.10
N ASN A 219 -5.38 18.42 17.64
CA ASN A 219 -6.13 18.13 18.86
C ASN A 219 -7.02 16.88 18.74
N ASN A 220 -7.54 16.62 17.52
CA ASN A 220 -8.37 15.45 17.27
C ASN A 220 -7.55 14.14 17.30
N ASP A 221 -6.32 14.18 16.79
CA ASP A 221 -5.40 13.03 16.82
C ASP A 221 -5.05 12.69 18.27
N THR A 222 -4.70 13.71 19.08
CA THR A 222 -4.41 13.54 20.51
C THR A 222 -5.60 12.95 21.27
N LYS A 223 -6.82 13.42 20.99
CA LYS A 223 -8.04 12.88 21.60
C LYS A 223 -8.28 11.42 21.21
N THR A 224 -8.06 11.08 19.94
CA THR A 224 -8.20 9.73 19.43
C THR A 224 -7.19 8.78 20.09
N LEU A 225 -5.92 9.17 20.14
CA LEU A 225 -4.85 8.42 20.78
C LEU A 225 -5.15 8.19 22.27
N PHE A 226 -5.60 9.23 22.98
CA PHE A 226 -5.98 9.13 24.38
C PHE A 226 -7.13 8.15 24.61
N ASN A 227 -8.17 8.20 23.78
CA ASN A 227 -9.32 7.30 23.88
C ASN A 227 -8.93 5.84 23.60
N GLN A 228 -8.06 5.60 22.60
CA GLN A 228 -7.52 4.28 22.32
C GLN A 228 -6.72 3.75 23.52
N PHE A 229 -5.82 4.57 24.07
CA PHE A 229 -5.04 4.20 25.25
C PHE A 229 -5.93 3.90 26.46
N ALA A 230 -6.90 4.75 26.76
CA ALA A 230 -7.85 4.54 27.85
C ALA A 230 -8.68 3.25 27.67
N THR A 231 -9.01 2.90 26.42
CA THR A 231 -9.71 1.66 26.08
C THR A 231 -8.83 0.43 26.34
N ILE A 232 -7.56 0.47 25.93
CA ILE A 232 -6.57 -0.59 26.20
C ILE A 232 -6.44 -0.81 27.71
N LEU A 233 -6.25 0.25 28.50
CA LEU A 233 -6.15 0.14 29.96
C LEU A 233 -7.40 -0.53 30.58
N ARG A 234 -8.60 -0.22 30.06
CA ARG A 234 -9.87 -0.79 30.52
C ARG A 234 -9.99 -2.28 30.16
N LEU A 235 -9.67 -2.64 28.92
CA LEU A 235 -9.78 -4.02 28.42
C LEU A 235 -8.81 -4.98 29.11
N HIS A 236 -7.61 -4.50 29.47
CA HIS A 236 -6.59 -5.31 30.14
C HIS A 236 -6.59 -5.17 31.67
N SER A 237 -7.63 -4.56 32.25
CA SER A 237 -7.79 -4.39 33.70
C SER A 237 -6.57 -3.75 34.37
N ILE A 238 -5.90 -2.81 33.69
CA ILE A 238 -4.74 -2.11 34.24
C ILE A 238 -5.22 -1.09 35.27
N SER A 239 -4.98 -1.40 36.54
CA SER A 239 -5.41 -0.58 37.68
C SER A 239 -4.57 0.69 37.83
N ASP A 240 -3.25 0.58 37.68
CA ASP A 240 -2.30 1.68 37.82
C ASP A 240 -2.13 2.47 36.51
N LYS A 241 -3.17 3.22 36.17
CA LYS A 241 -3.22 4.05 34.95
C LYS A 241 -2.11 5.12 34.91
N PRO A 242 -1.78 5.84 36.01
CA PRO A 242 -0.70 6.83 35.99
C PRO A 242 0.66 6.22 35.62
N ASN A 243 1.01 5.07 36.21
CA ASN A 243 2.27 4.39 35.91
C ASN A 243 2.33 3.85 34.47
N ALA A 244 1.22 3.29 33.98
CA ALA A 244 1.14 2.85 32.59
C ALA A 244 1.35 4.01 31.60
N PHE A 245 0.76 5.19 31.89
CA PHE A 245 0.97 6.40 31.11
C PHE A 245 2.42 6.87 31.13
N ILE A 246 3.07 6.90 32.30
CA ILE A 246 4.49 7.27 32.44
C ILE A 246 5.38 6.33 31.61
N LYS A 247 5.15 5.02 31.69
CA LYS A 247 5.91 4.04 30.89
C LYS A 247 5.73 4.28 29.39
N MET A 248 4.51 4.54 28.94
CA MET A 248 4.23 4.86 27.53
C MET A 248 4.95 6.13 27.08
N ILE A 249 4.89 7.22 27.86
CA ILE A 249 5.59 8.47 27.54
C ILE A 249 7.11 8.23 27.50
N ASN A 250 7.67 7.47 28.44
CA ASN A 250 9.09 7.15 28.45
C ASN A 250 9.50 6.36 27.20
N LEU A 251 8.67 5.41 26.73
CA LEU A 251 8.93 4.69 25.48
C LEU A 251 8.90 5.63 24.26
N PHE A 252 7.94 6.57 24.21
CA PHE A 252 7.92 7.56 23.14
C PHE A 252 9.11 8.51 23.18
N LEU A 253 9.49 9.01 24.35
CA LEU A 253 10.67 9.86 24.52
C LEU A 253 11.96 9.13 24.14
N ALA A 254 12.11 7.87 24.55
CA ALA A 254 13.23 7.03 24.16
C ALA A 254 13.28 6.87 22.64
N LYS A 255 12.14 6.58 21.99
CA LYS A 255 12.08 6.44 20.53
C LYS A 255 12.38 7.75 19.79
N ILE A 256 11.83 8.88 20.26
CA ILE A 256 12.12 10.21 19.72
C ILE A 256 13.62 10.51 19.84
N ASN A 257 14.23 10.22 21.00
CA ASN A 257 15.66 10.42 21.21
C ASN A 257 16.49 9.53 20.26
N ASP A 258 16.12 8.26 20.07
CA ASP A 258 16.76 7.36 19.11
C ASP A 258 16.72 7.92 17.68
N GLU A 259 15.55 8.40 17.23
CA GLU A 259 15.40 9.00 15.89
C GLU A 259 16.21 10.29 15.75
N ILE A 260 16.22 11.16 16.78
CA ILE A 260 16.98 12.43 16.77
C ILE A 260 18.49 12.18 16.79
N THR A 261 18.98 11.21 17.57
CA THR A 261 20.42 10.89 17.67
C THR A 261 20.95 10.14 16.46
N SER A 262 20.08 9.43 15.72
CA SER A 262 20.42 8.82 14.44
C SER A 262 20.72 9.82 13.32
N ASP A 263 20.27 11.08 13.46
CA ASP A 263 20.56 12.20 12.57
C ASP A 263 21.61 13.13 13.23
N LYS A 264 22.90 12.86 12.99
CA LYS A 264 24.08 13.37 13.74
C LYS A 264 24.34 14.90 13.71
N LYS A 265 23.37 15.77 14.02
CA LYS A 265 23.60 17.23 14.20
C LYS A 265 22.80 17.90 15.33
N PHE A 266 22.11 17.14 16.19
CA PHE A 266 21.23 17.74 17.21
C PHE A 266 21.82 17.72 18.64
N GLU A 267 23.01 17.15 18.85
CA GLU A 267 23.50 16.77 20.18
C GLU A 267 23.76 17.93 21.16
N GLU A 268 24.02 19.18 20.75
CA GLU A 268 24.50 20.17 21.72
C GLU A 268 23.43 20.97 22.48
N ARG A 269 22.14 20.95 22.08
CA ARG A 269 21.13 21.85 22.67
C ARG A 269 20.23 21.23 23.75
N ILE A 270 20.03 19.91 23.76
CA ILE A 270 19.11 19.26 24.72
C ILE A 270 19.78 18.89 26.04
N TRP A 271 21.07 18.52 26.05
CA TRP A 271 21.77 18.17 27.29
C TRP A 271 21.83 19.33 28.28
N LYS A 272 22.02 20.57 27.83
CA LYS A 272 21.97 21.75 28.71
C LYS A 272 20.61 21.90 29.40
N ARG A 273 19.51 21.67 28.68
CA ARG A 273 18.15 21.86 29.21
C ARG A 273 17.68 20.73 30.13
N TYR A 274 18.17 19.49 29.93
CA TYR A 274 17.89 18.38 30.84
C TYR A 274 18.74 18.43 32.11
N LEU A 275 20.01 18.83 32.02
CA LEU A 275 20.86 19.06 33.19
C LEU A 275 20.31 20.21 34.06
N ASP A 276 19.87 21.31 33.45
CA ASP A 276 19.29 22.46 34.17
C ASP A 276 17.95 22.13 34.85
N MET A 277 17.16 21.19 34.30
CA MET A 277 15.91 20.72 34.92
C MET A 277 16.12 19.79 36.13
N TRP A 278 17.20 18.99 36.13
CA TRP A 278 17.49 18.05 37.22
C TRP A 278 18.36 18.66 38.33
N TRP A 279 19.07 19.77 38.08
CA TRP A 279 19.92 20.45 39.08
C TRP A 279 19.23 21.59 39.85
N CYS A 280 18.02 22.01 39.46
CA CYS A 280 17.30 23.13 40.09
C CYS A 280 16.41 22.74 41.28
N ASN A 281 16.73 21.67 42.01
CA ASN A 281 16.09 21.38 43.30
C ASN A 281 17.13 21.08 44.39
N PRO A 282 17.71 22.09 45.06
CA PRO A 282 18.38 21.84 46.32
C PRO A 282 17.28 21.60 47.35
N TYR A 283 17.20 20.36 47.84
CA TYR A 283 16.49 20.01 49.07
C TYR A 283 16.73 21.08 50.14
N PRO A 284 15.69 21.65 50.80
CA PRO A 284 15.92 22.29 52.08
C PRO A 284 16.24 21.19 53.07
N THR A 285 17.53 21.06 53.37
CA THR A 285 18.05 20.29 54.49
C THR A 285 17.27 20.63 55.75
N GLY A 286 16.68 19.62 56.37
CA GLY A 286 16.13 19.74 57.71
C GLY A 286 17.20 20.21 58.71
N LYS A 287 16.79 21.04 59.66
CA LYS A 287 17.48 21.21 60.94
C LYS A 287 16.44 21.07 62.04
N ILE A 288 16.65 20.01 62.83
CA ILE A 288 16.33 19.73 64.24
C ILE A 288 15.02 20.33 64.77
#